data_AF-A0A8T7L0Z7-F1
#
_entry.id   AF-A0A8T7L0Z7-F1
#
_cell.length_a   1.000
_cell.length_b   1.000
_cell.length_c   1.000
_cell.angle_alpha   90.00
_cell.angle_beta   90.00
_cell.angle_gamma   90.00
#
_symmetry.space_group_name_H-M   'P 1'
#
loop_
_entity.id
_entity.type
_entity.pdbx_description
1 polymer ?
#
loop_
_entity_poly.entity_id
_entity_poly.type
_entity_poly.pdbx_seq_one_letter_code
_entity_poly.pdbx_strand_id
1 'polypeptide(L)'
;MATSRKKLLIWMVALATVMACAVPNAVAPAVPTIDPQAVNTYIVETANAAATQTVAALPTSTPTATFTPTPRNTDTPTPTATNTVVFILKSPTPLVPPTIPGSDGGSSSGYACQLLSVSPANGTIFAPRTNFSAVWTIKNTGKREWDRNSVDFVYLSGDKIHKVSGYDLNKDVSPNQSISFTVSMQAPKNASPYTTVWTLRIGSDNFCRVALYIIVQ
;
A
#
# COMPACT_ATOMS: atom_id res chain seq x y z
N MET A 1 -77.53 39.90 -36.13
CA MET A 1 -76.76 38.97 -36.98
C MET A 1 -75.48 39.61 -37.58
N ALA A 2 -74.77 40.49 -36.85
CA ALA A 2 -73.65 41.30 -37.38
C ALA A 2 -72.24 40.92 -36.86
N THR A 3 -72.16 40.14 -35.77
CA THR A 3 -70.89 39.87 -35.07
C THR A 3 -70.09 38.70 -35.67
N SER A 4 -70.76 37.76 -36.35
CA SER A 4 -70.12 36.57 -36.96
C SER A 4 -69.34 36.90 -38.24
N ARG A 5 -69.83 37.86 -39.06
CA ARG A 5 -69.17 38.25 -40.32
C ARG A 5 -67.82 38.93 -40.10
N LYS A 6 -67.67 39.73 -39.03
CA LYS A 6 -66.38 40.39 -38.70
C LYS A 6 -65.31 39.38 -38.30
N LYS A 7 -65.65 38.33 -37.56
CA LYS A 7 -64.71 37.26 -37.18
C LYS A 7 -64.27 36.43 -38.39
N LEU A 8 -65.17 36.15 -39.32
CA LEU A 8 -64.85 35.44 -40.56
C LEU A 8 -63.89 36.24 -41.46
N LEU A 9 -64.11 37.56 -41.57
CA LEU A 9 -63.22 38.46 -42.31
C LEU A 9 -61.81 38.53 -41.70
N ILE A 10 -61.70 38.57 -40.37
CA ILE A 10 -60.39 38.57 -39.69
C ILE A 10 -59.62 37.27 -39.94
N TRP A 11 -60.31 36.12 -39.95
CA TRP A 11 -59.68 34.82 -40.24
C TRP A 11 -59.24 34.68 -41.70
N MET A 12 -60.02 35.21 -42.65
CA MET A 12 -59.64 35.19 -44.07
C MET A 12 -58.42 36.08 -44.35
N VAL A 13 -58.31 37.24 -43.70
CA VAL A 13 -57.15 38.13 -43.83
C VAL A 13 -55.89 37.50 -43.22
N ALA A 14 -56.02 36.81 -42.08
CA ALA A 14 -54.91 36.11 -41.45
C ALA A 14 -54.40 34.92 -42.28
N LEU A 15 -55.28 34.22 -43.02
CA LEU A 15 -54.86 33.13 -43.91
C LEU A 15 -54.14 33.66 -45.16
N ALA A 16 -54.56 34.81 -45.68
CA ALA A 16 -53.94 35.43 -46.85
C ALA A 16 -52.53 35.98 -46.56
N THR A 17 -52.27 36.46 -45.34
CA THR A 17 -50.94 36.98 -44.96
C THR A 17 -49.89 35.89 -44.75
N VAL A 18 -50.30 34.67 -44.36
CA VAL A 18 -49.37 33.54 -44.19
C VAL A 18 -48.92 32.95 -45.54
N MET A 19 -49.77 33.01 -46.57
CA MET A 19 -49.47 32.46 -47.90
C MET A 19 -48.58 33.37 -48.76
N ALA A 20 -48.42 34.64 -48.38
CA ALA A 20 -47.54 35.60 -49.06
C ALA A 20 -46.06 35.49 -48.64
N CYS A 21 -45.71 34.61 -47.69
CA CYS A 21 -44.35 34.40 -47.21
C CYS A 21 -43.66 33.22 -47.91
N ALA A 22 -43.86 33.05 -49.22
CA ALA A 22 -43.06 32.15 -50.04
C ALA A 22 -41.95 32.97 -50.73
N VAL A 23 -40.76 32.95 -50.15
CA VAL A 23 -39.55 33.61 -50.69
C VAL A 23 -39.11 32.91 -51.97
N PRO A 24 -38.99 33.58 -53.13
CA PRO A 24 -38.44 32.98 -54.32
C PRO A 24 -36.90 32.90 -54.24
N ASN A 25 -36.39 31.68 -54.44
CA ASN A 25 -35.04 31.28 -54.83
C ASN A 25 -33.93 32.35 -54.77
N ALA A 26 -33.16 32.33 -53.67
CA ALA A 26 -31.85 32.97 -53.62
C ALA A 26 -30.83 32.11 -54.38
N VAL A 27 -30.26 32.67 -55.44
CA VAL A 27 -29.13 32.07 -56.19
C VAL A 27 -27.92 32.04 -55.26
N ALA A 28 -27.31 30.86 -55.08
CA ALA A 28 -26.14 30.69 -54.23
C ALA A 28 -24.93 31.47 -54.80
N PRO A 29 -24.14 32.16 -53.97
CA PRO A 29 -22.92 32.84 -54.42
C PRO A 29 -21.85 31.82 -54.85
N ALA A 30 -21.11 32.14 -55.91
CA ALA A 30 -20.00 31.32 -56.39
C ALA A 30 -18.93 31.16 -55.30
N VAL A 31 -18.49 29.91 -55.09
CA VAL A 31 -17.44 29.56 -54.12
C VAL A 31 -16.10 30.12 -54.60
N PRO A 32 -15.32 30.83 -53.76
CA PRO A 32 -14.03 31.35 -54.18
C PRO A 32 -13.06 30.20 -54.51
N THR A 33 -12.51 30.23 -55.72
CA THR A 33 -11.48 29.30 -56.19
C THR A 33 -10.19 29.57 -55.42
N ILE A 34 -9.76 28.61 -54.59
CA ILE A 34 -8.47 28.70 -53.89
C ILE A 34 -7.36 28.31 -54.85
N ASP A 35 -6.40 29.20 -55.08
CA ASP A 35 -5.17 28.91 -55.82
C ASP A 35 -4.29 27.96 -54.98
N PRO A 36 -4.01 26.73 -55.46
CA PRO A 36 -3.17 25.77 -54.73
C PRO A 36 -1.74 26.27 -54.49
N GLN A 37 -1.24 27.25 -55.25
CA GLN A 37 0.08 27.84 -55.02
C GLN A 37 0.10 28.72 -53.75
N ALA A 38 -1.00 29.40 -53.43
CA ALA A 38 -1.09 30.23 -52.22
C ALA A 38 -1.04 29.35 -50.95
N VAL A 39 -1.69 28.19 -50.97
CA VAL A 39 -1.71 27.22 -49.85
C VAL A 39 -0.30 26.71 -49.54
N ASN A 40 0.48 26.40 -50.56
CA ASN A 40 1.86 25.93 -50.38
C ASN A 40 2.74 26.99 -49.69
N THR A 41 2.56 28.27 -50.02
CA THR A 41 3.29 29.38 -49.39
C THR A 41 2.95 29.50 -47.90
N TYR A 42 1.67 29.40 -47.53
CA TYR A 42 1.26 29.42 -46.11
C TYR A 42 1.83 28.25 -45.30
N ILE A 43 1.97 27.07 -45.93
CA ILE A 43 2.56 25.89 -45.27
C ILE A 43 4.06 26.11 -44.99
N VAL A 44 4.80 26.64 -45.97
CA VAL A 44 6.24 26.93 -45.80
C VAL A 44 6.45 28.00 -44.73
N GLU A 45 5.66 29.07 -44.74
CA GLU A 45 5.76 30.14 -43.73
C GLU A 45 5.47 29.62 -42.32
N THR A 46 4.45 28.77 -42.17
CA THR A 46 4.09 28.15 -40.88
C THR A 46 5.18 27.19 -40.39
N ALA A 47 5.79 26.41 -41.28
CA ALA A 47 6.90 25.51 -40.94
C ALA A 47 8.13 26.29 -40.47
N ASN A 48 8.45 27.40 -41.13
CA ASN A 48 9.59 28.26 -40.76
C ASN A 48 9.37 28.93 -39.40
N ALA A 49 8.15 29.37 -39.10
CA ALA A 49 7.78 29.93 -37.80
C ALA A 49 7.87 28.89 -36.67
N ALA A 50 7.39 27.65 -36.91
CA ALA A 50 7.47 26.56 -35.95
C ALA A 50 8.93 26.11 -35.68
N ALA A 51 9.76 26.04 -36.72
CA ALA A 51 11.18 25.72 -36.60
C ALA A 51 11.93 26.76 -35.75
N THR A 52 11.62 28.05 -35.94
CA THR A 52 12.24 29.14 -35.16
C THR A 52 11.87 29.06 -33.67
N GLN A 53 10.62 28.70 -33.33
CA GLN A 53 10.20 28.50 -31.94
C GLN A 53 10.87 27.28 -31.28
N THR A 54 11.15 26.23 -32.06
CA THR A 54 11.80 25.01 -31.53
C THR A 54 13.29 25.27 -31.25
N VAL A 55 13.95 26.08 -32.07
CA VAL A 55 15.34 26.52 -31.81
C VAL A 55 15.42 27.41 -30.56
N ALA A 56 14.44 28.29 -30.35
CA ALA A 56 14.38 29.15 -29.15
C ALA A 56 14.07 28.37 -27.86
N ALA A 57 13.40 27.21 -27.97
CA ALA A 57 13.11 26.32 -26.84
C ALA A 57 14.21 25.28 -26.59
N LEU A 58 15.29 25.29 -27.37
CA LEU A 58 16.39 24.34 -27.20
C LEU A 58 17.19 24.73 -25.94
N PRO A 59 17.35 23.83 -24.95
CA PRO A 59 18.03 24.14 -23.71
C PRO A 59 19.52 24.42 -23.96
N THR A 60 19.96 25.64 -23.69
CA THR A 60 21.36 26.05 -23.79
C THR A 60 22.12 25.66 -22.52
N SER A 61 23.17 24.86 -22.72
CA SER A 61 24.33 24.63 -21.83
C SER A 61 24.05 24.33 -20.35
N THR A 62 24.20 23.05 -20.03
CA THR A 62 24.52 22.46 -18.73
C THR A 62 25.42 23.36 -17.86
N PRO A 63 25.07 23.61 -16.58
CA PRO A 63 25.98 24.27 -15.66
C PRO A 63 27.20 23.37 -15.41
N THR A 64 28.39 23.87 -15.74
CA THR A 64 29.67 23.29 -15.31
C THR A 64 29.69 23.24 -13.79
N ALA A 65 30.00 22.08 -13.22
CA ALA A 65 30.14 21.92 -11.78
C ALA A 65 31.30 22.78 -11.27
N THR A 66 30.98 23.88 -10.60
CA THR A 66 31.95 24.67 -9.82
C THR A 66 32.29 23.90 -8.56
N PHE A 67 33.57 23.65 -8.30
CA PHE A 67 34.04 23.13 -7.02
C PHE A 67 33.80 24.17 -5.94
N THR A 68 32.69 24.02 -5.21
CA THR A 68 32.40 24.78 -4.00
C THR A 68 33.38 24.36 -2.90
N PRO A 69 34.05 25.29 -2.20
CA PRO A 69 34.89 24.94 -1.06
C PRO A 69 34.04 24.21 0.00
N THR A 70 34.49 23.03 0.40
CA THR A 70 33.91 22.25 1.50
C THR A 70 33.78 23.12 2.75
N PRO A 71 32.60 23.24 3.37
CA PRO A 71 32.46 23.90 4.66
C PRO A 71 33.30 23.15 5.69
N ARG A 72 34.23 23.87 6.32
CA ARG A 72 34.86 23.47 7.58
C ARG A 72 33.75 23.10 8.56
N ASN A 73 33.89 21.97 9.26
CA ASN A 73 33.01 21.56 10.34
C ASN A 73 32.75 22.78 11.23
N THR A 74 31.54 23.32 11.12
CA THR A 74 31.02 24.33 12.03
C THR A 74 30.31 23.51 13.08
N ASP A 75 30.73 23.65 14.33
CA ASP A 75 30.08 23.01 15.47
C ASP A 75 28.59 23.29 15.37
N THR A 76 27.84 22.24 15.04
CA THR A 76 26.38 22.30 15.04
C THR A 76 26.01 22.61 16.49
N PRO A 77 25.27 23.69 16.78
CA PRO A 77 24.76 23.88 18.12
C PRO A 77 23.98 22.62 18.46
N THR A 78 24.43 21.89 19.48
CA THR A 78 23.72 20.75 20.06
C THR A 78 22.25 21.14 20.15
N PRO A 79 21.32 20.32 19.64
CA PRO A 79 19.91 20.67 19.63
C PRO A 79 19.51 21.06 21.06
N THR A 80 19.22 22.34 21.25
CA THR A 80 18.64 22.79 22.50
C THR A 80 17.28 22.14 22.56
N ALA A 81 17.08 21.30 23.57
CA ALA A 81 15.81 20.62 23.81
C ALA A 81 14.71 21.68 23.79
N THR A 82 13.98 21.74 22.69
CA THR A 82 12.72 22.47 22.67
C THR A 82 11.82 21.67 23.60
N ASN A 83 11.32 22.31 24.66
CA ASN A 83 10.32 21.73 25.53
C ASN A 83 9.04 21.53 24.71
N THR A 84 9.01 20.49 23.89
CA THR A 84 7.78 19.95 23.33
C THR A 84 7.01 19.46 24.53
N VAL A 85 5.89 20.14 24.82
CA VAL A 85 4.89 19.61 25.75
C VAL A 85 4.31 18.37 25.06
N VAL A 86 4.97 17.24 25.25
CA VAL A 86 4.38 15.94 24.98
C VAL A 86 3.26 15.85 26.00
N PHE A 87 2.01 15.92 25.54
CA PHE A 87 0.91 15.40 26.31
C PHE A 87 1.12 13.90 26.42
N ILE A 88 1.97 13.48 27.36
CA ILE A 88 1.99 12.12 27.87
C ILE A 88 0.67 12.01 28.59
N LEU A 89 -0.36 11.55 27.89
CA LEU A 89 -1.43 10.83 28.56
C LEU A 89 -0.73 9.64 29.23
N LYS A 90 -0.34 9.82 30.49
CA LYS A 90 0.02 8.73 31.38
C LYS A 90 -1.24 7.88 31.44
N SER A 91 -1.35 6.89 30.55
CA SER A 91 -2.26 5.80 30.79
C SER A 91 -1.73 5.14 32.06
N PRO A 92 -2.48 5.13 33.17
CA PRO A 92 -2.03 4.52 34.42
C PRO A 92 -2.01 2.99 34.31
N THR A 93 -2.22 2.42 33.14
CA THR A 93 -2.10 0.99 32.89
C THR A 93 -0.61 0.67 32.75
N PRO A 94 -0.04 -0.12 33.66
CA PRO A 94 1.20 -0.82 33.36
C PRO A 94 1.00 -1.54 32.02
N LEU A 95 1.96 -1.44 31.11
CA LEU A 95 2.04 -2.37 29.98
C LEU A 95 2.37 -3.73 30.59
N VAL A 96 1.34 -4.42 31.09
CA VAL A 96 1.45 -5.80 31.53
C VAL A 96 1.80 -6.57 30.26
N PRO A 97 3.01 -7.14 30.15
CA PRO A 97 3.30 -8.05 29.05
C PRO A 97 2.18 -9.08 29.07
N PRO A 98 1.51 -9.35 27.95
CA PRO A 98 0.49 -10.38 27.95
C PRO A 98 1.11 -11.64 28.56
N THR A 99 0.42 -12.24 29.54
CA THR A 99 0.82 -13.52 30.10
C THR A 99 0.79 -14.50 28.93
N ILE A 100 1.95 -14.75 28.33
CA ILE A 100 2.08 -15.76 27.29
C ILE A 100 1.79 -17.08 28.00
N PRO A 101 0.71 -17.80 27.64
CA PRO A 101 0.45 -19.10 28.23
C PRO A 101 1.71 -19.94 28.07
N GLY A 102 2.23 -20.41 29.20
CA GLY A 102 3.44 -21.22 29.26
C GLY A 102 3.32 -22.42 28.33
N SER A 103 4.49 -22.89 27.88
CA SER A 103 4.71 -24.07 27.03
C SER A 103 4.32 -25.38 27.72
N ASP A 104 3.15 -25.48 28.36
CA ASP A 104 2.62 -26.73 28.88
C ASP A 104 1.58 -27.27 27.90
N GLY A 105 2.09 -27.70 26.74
CA GLY A 105 1.29 -28.21 25.63
C GLY A 105 1.42 -29.72 25.48
N GLY A 106 1.11 -30.48 26.52
CA GLY A 106 0.87 -31.92 26.39
C GLY A 106 -0.46 -32.15 25.67
N SER A 107 -0.44 -32.71 24.46
CA SER A 107 -1.65 -33.25 23.85
C SER A 107 -1.89 -34.67 24.37
N SER A 108 -3.15 -35.08 24.50
CA SER A 108 -3.57 -36.37 25.05
C SER A 108 -3.01 -37.59 24.29
N SER A 109 -2.39 -37.36 23.13
CA SER A 109 -1.80 -38.34 22.23
C SER A 109 -0.33 -38.73 22.52
N GLY A 110 0.26 -38.22 23.61
CA GLY A 110 1.65 -38.54 24.00
C GLY A 110 2.71 -37.64 23.36
N TYR A 111 2.27 -36.59 22.67
CA TYR A 111 3.10 -35.48 22.20
C TYR A 111 3.14 -34.39 23.26
N ALA A 112 4.34 -34.01 23.66
CA ALA A 112 4.58 -32.92 24.59
C ALA A 112 5.87 -32.22 24.19
N CYS A 113 5.98 -30.95 24.52
CA CYS A 113 7.18 -30.18 24.25
C CYS A 113 7.54 -29.28 25.42
N GLN A 114 8.73 -28.72 25.35
CA GLN A 114 9.19 -27.65 26.21
C GLN A 114 9.92 -26.60 25.36
N LEU A 115 9.49 -25.34 25.45
CA LEU A 115 10.23 -24.22 24.89
C LEU A 115 11.55 -24.03 25.68
N LEU A 116 12.68 -24.13 24.99
CA LEU A 116 14.00 -23.88 25.56
C LEU A 116 14.41 -22.42 25.44
N SER A 117 14.16 -21.81 24.27
CA SER A 117 14.50 -20.41 24.04
C SER A 117 13.66 -19.78 22.93
N VAL A 118 13.51 -18.47 23.01
CA VAL A 118 12.91 -17.63 21.98
C VAL A 118 13.84 -16.45 21.69
N SER A 119 14.04 -16.16 20.41
CA SER A 119 14.78 -15.00 19.92
C SER A 119 13.98 -14.36 18.78
N PRO A 120 13.83 -13.03 18.70
CA PRO A 120 14.28 -12.04 19.68
C PRO A 120 13.58 -12.22 21.04
N ALA A 121 14.14 -11.64 22.09
CA ALA A 121 13.53 -11.71 23.42
C ALA A 121 12.13 -11.07 23.40
N ASN A 122 11.20 -11.59 24.20
CA ASN A 122 9.87 -11.00 24.32
C ASN A 122 9.97 -9.53 24.76
N GLY A 123 9.23 -8.66 24.06
CA GLY A 123 9.23 -7.22 24.29
C GLY A 123 10.31 -6.46 23.53
N THR A 124 11.05 -7.14 22.64
CA THR A 124 12.00 -6.46 21.76
C THR A 124 11.30 -5.39 20.93
N ILE A 125 11.95 -4.24 20.83
CA ILE A 125 11.46 -3.07 20.12
C ILE A 125 11.97 -3.10 18.68
N PHE A 126 11.06 -2.89 17.73
CA PHE A 126 11.38 -2.79 16.30
C PHE A 126 10.83 -1.50 15.71
N ALA A 127 11.58 -0.89 14.78
CA ALA A 127 11.05 0.18 13.96
C ALA A 127 9.96 -0.35 13.00
N PRO A 128 8.98 0.48 12.60
CA PRO A 128 7.95 0.08 11.65
C PRO A 128 8.52 -0.51 10.36
N ARG A 129 7.87 -1.56 9.82
CA ARG A 129 8.26 -2.26 8.58
C ARG A 129 9.60 -2.99 8.61
N THR A 130 10.24 -3.10 9.77
CA THR A 130 11.52 -3.84 9.93
C THR A 130 11.33 -5.33 9.68
N ASN A 131 12.17 -5.91 8.82
CA ASN A 131 12.23 -7.37 8.66
C ASN A 131 13.09 -7.97 9.77
N PHE A 132 12.62 -9.06 10.38
CA PHE A 132 13.39 -9.79 11.38
C PHE A 132 13.07 -11.29 11.31
N SER A 133 13.88 -12.11 11.97
CA SER A 133 13.63 -13.55 12.08
C SER A 133 13.31 -13.90 13.53
N ALA A 134 12.18 -14.56 13.74
CA ALA A 134 11.86 -15.18 15.02
C ALA A 134 12.38 -16.62 15.04
N VAL A 135 13.01 -17.02 16.13
CA VAL A 135 13.58 -18.34 16.34
C VAL A 135 13.07 -18.90 17.65
N TRP A 136 12.40 -20.04 17.59
CA TRP A 136 12.04 -20.82 18.78
C TRP A 136 12.84 -22.10 18.80
N THR A 137 13.51 -22.38 19.90
CA THR A 137 14.14 -23.68 20.14
C THR A 137 13.27 -24.48 21.08
N ILE A 138 12.80 -25.63 20.59
CA ILE A 138 11.80 -26.46 21.26
C ILE A 138 12.39 -27.86 21.46
N LYS A 139 12.21 -28.41 22.65
CA LYS A 139 12.58 -29.78 23.00
C LYS A 139 11.35 -30.69 23.00
N ASN A 140 11.48 -31.88 22.44
CA ASN A 140 10.49 -32.94 22.59
C ASN A 140 10.58 -33.55 23.99
N THR A 141 9.55 -33.33 24.80
CA THR A 141 9.40 -33.92 26.14
C THR A 141 8.31 -34.99 26.19
N GLY A 142 7.75 -35.33 25.02
CA GLY A 142 6.76 -36.38 24.84
C GLY A 142 7.35 -37.77 24.81
N LYS A 143 6.47 -38.75 24.58
CA LYS A 143 6.83 -40.18 24.44
C LYS A 143 7.01 -40.60 22.98
N ARG A 144 6.50 -39.80 22.04
CA ARG A 144 6.53 -40.07 20.60
C ARG A 144 7.53 -39.17 19.90
N GLU A 145 8.17 -39.72 18.88
CA GLU A 145 8.95 -38.94 17.92
C GLU A 145 8.05 -38.03 17.09
N TRP A 146 8.57 -36.85 16.75
CA TRP A 146 7.94 -35.96 15.79
C TRP A 146 8.48 -36.31 14.41
N ASP A 147 7.67 -36.99 13.61
CA ASP A 147 7.98 -37.31 12.23
C ASP A 147 7.94 -36.03 11.38
N ARG A 148 9.00 -35.82 10.60
CA ARG A 148 9.19 -34.58 9.83
C ARG A 148 8.16 -34.34 8.74
N ASN A 149 7.46 -35.38 8.30
CA ASN A 149 6.48 -35.31 7.22
C ASN A 149 5.03 -35.27 7.75
N SER A 150 4.85 -35.50 9.06
CA SER A 150 3.54 -35.58 9.71
C SER A 150 3.29 -34.43 10.69
N VAL A 151 4.37 -33.79 11.16
CA VAL A 151 4.32 -32.67 12.09
C VAL A 151 4.72 -31.40 11.37
N ASP A 152 3.91 -30.36 11.55
CA ASP A 152 4.14 -29.04 10.98
C ASP A 152 4.23 -27.99 12.10
N PHE A 153 5.08 -26.98 11.92
CA PHE A 153 5.11 -25.79 12.78
C PHE A 153 4.32 -24.67 12.13
N VAL A 154 3.16 -24.35 12.71
CA VAL A 154 2.17 -23.47 12.08
C VAL A 154 1.75 -22.32 12.97
N TYR A 155 1.39 -21.21 12.33
CA TYR A 155 0.74 -20.10 13.01
C TYR A 155 -0.63 -20.57 13.53
N LEU A 156 -0.89 -20.27 14.81
CA LEU A 156 -2.11 -20.65 15.49
C LEU A 156 -3.06 -19.46 15.64
N SER A 157 -2.58 -18.35 16.22
CA SER A 157 -3.42 -17.19 16.56
C SER A 157 -2.60 -15.93 16.87
N GLY A 158 -3.29 -14.82 17.14
CA GLY A 158 -2.68 -13.52 17.43
C GLY A 158 -2.42 -12.71 16.16
N ASP A 159 -1.37 -11.88 16.17
CA ASP A 159 -1.03 -11.01 15.06
C ASP A 159 -0.29 -11.76 13.94
N LYS A 160 -0.73 -11.51 12.70
CA LYS A 160 -0.15 -12.08 11.49
C LYS A 160 1.00 -11.21 10.98
N ILE A 161 2.11 -11.23 11.72
CA ILE A 161 3.34 -10.49 11.40
C ILE A 161 4.39 -11.34 10.67
N HIS A 162 4.04 -12.57 10.31
CA HIS A 162 4.89 -13.52 9.58
C HIS A 162 4.71 -13.41 8.07
N LYS A 163 5.75 -13.80 7.32
CA LYS A 163 5.68 -13.89 5.85
C LYS A 163 5.10 -15.21 5.36
N VAL A 164 5.39 -16.28 6.10
CA VAL A 164 4.93 -17.66 5.82
C VAL A 164 4.32 -18.21 7.10
N SER A 165 3.18 -18.90 6.98
CA SER A 165 2.34 -19.33 8.11
C SER A 165 2.55 -20.78 8.57
N GLY A 166 3.41 -21.54 7.89
CA GLY A 166 3.65 -22.95 8.17
C GLY A 166 5.03 -23.40 7.69
N TYR A 167 5.66 -24.29 8.45
CA TYR A 167 7.00 -24.82 8.19
C TYR A 167 7.05 -26.30 8.52
N ASP A 168 7.58 -27.09 7.59
CA ASP A 168 7.86 -28.50 7.83
C ASP A 168 9.10 -28.63 8.72
N LEU A 169 9.19 -29.75 9.43
CA LEU A 169 10.37 -30.08 10.22
C LEU A 169 11.54 -30.43 9.28
N ASN A 170 12.74 -29.93 9.59
CA ASN A 170 13.93 -30.24 8.80
C ASN A 170 14.55 -31.62 9.12
N LYS A 171 14.10 -32.25 10.21
CA LYS A 171 14.54 -33.55 10.70
C LYS A 171 13.49 -34.15 11.64
N ASP A 172 13.54 -35.45 11.83
CA ASP A 172 12.77 -36.12 12.88
C ASP A 172 13.30 -35.73 14.26
N VAL A 173 12.39 -35.60 15.23
CA VAL A 173 12.73 -35.17 16.60
C VAL A 173 12.27 -36.23 17.59
N SER A 174 13.17 -37.14 17.94
CA SER A 174 12.93 -38.17 18.94
C SER A 174 12.75 -37.57 20.36
N PRO A 175 12.17 -38.31 21.32
CA PRO A 175 12.08 -37.86 22.70
C PRO A 175 13.41 -37.36 23.27
N ASN A 176 13.37 -36.26 24.03
CA ASN A 176 14.51 -35.52 24.57
C ASN A 176 15.40 -34.79 23.57
N GLN A 177 15.13 -34.86 22.26
CA GLN A 177 15.84 -34.05 21.26
C GLN A 177 15.23 -32.66 21.11
N SER A 178 15.98 -31.75 20.51
CA SER A 178 15.54 -30.38 20.21
C SER A 178 15.67 -30.00 18.74
N ILE A 179 14.86 -29.03 18.37
CA ILE A 179 14.78 -28.42 17.04
C ILE A 179 14.57 -26.92 17.17
N SER A 180 15.10 -26.16 16.20
CA SER A 180 14.90 -24.72 16.11
C SER A 180 14.09 -24.38 14.87
N PHE A 181 13.03 -23.60 15.05
CA PHE A 181 12.18 -23.09 13.98
C PHE A 181 12.50 -21.62 13.73
N THR A 182 12.86 -21.28 12.50
CA THR A 182 13.12 -19.90 12.09
C THR A 182 11.99 -19.40 11.20
N VAL A 183 11.29 -18.36 11.65
CA VAL A 183 10.17 -17.74 10.95
C VAL A 183 10.56 -16.35 10.51
N SER A 184 10.44 -16.10 9.20
CA SER A 184 10.62 -14.76 8.65
C SER A 184 9.43 -13.86 8.97
N MET A 185 9.68 -12.73 9.60
CA MET A 185 8.67 -11.78 10.07
C MET A 185 8.93 -10.35 9.59
N GLN A 186 7.89 -9.53 9.66
CA GLN A 186 7.97 -8.09 9.43
C GLN A 186 7.16 -7.33 10.49
N ALA A 187 7.80 -6.37 11.15
CA ALA A 187 7.15 -5.46 12.07
C ALA A 187 6.07 -4.63 11.34
N PRO A 188 4.83 -4.54 11.86
CA PRO A 188 3.77 -3.74 11.25
C PRO A 188 4.10 -2.25 11.14
N LYS A 189 3.24 -1.50 10.41
CA LYS A 189 3.39 -0.04 10.24
C LYS A 189 3.04 0.74 11.51
N ASN A 190 2.06 0.29 12.27
CA ASN A 190 1.49 1.06 13.37
C ASN A 190 2.27 0.79 14.65
N ALA A 191 2.56 1.85 15.41
CA ALA A 191 3.17 1.70 16.73
C ALA A 191 2.17 1.02 17.68
N SER A 192 2.49 -0.21 18.08
CA SER A 192 1.64 -1.04 18.93
C SER A 192 2.43 -2.25 19.44
N PRO A 193 2.05 -2.84 20.60
CA PRO A 193 2.45 -4.19 20.92
C PRO A 193 1.81 -5.20 19.96
N TYR A 194 2.56 -6.21 19.55
CA TYR A 194 2.08 -7.33 18.73
C TYR A 194 2.48 -8.67 19.34
N THR A 195 1.56 -9.63 19.34
CA THR A 195 1.78 -10.99 19.86
C THR A 195 1.39 -12.01 18.82
N THR A 196 2.31 -12.92 18.46
CA THR A 196 2.03 -14.01 17.52
C THR A 196 2.19 -15.36 18.22
N VAL A 197 1.21 -16.25 18.03
CA VAL A 197 1.16 -17.57 18.67
C VAL A 197 1.29 -18.65 17.61
N TRP A 198 2.15 -19.62 17.88
CA TRP A 198 2.52 -20.72 17.01
C TRP A 198 2.32 -22.05 17.74
N THR A 199 2.16 -23.13 16.97
CA THR A 199 1.95 -24.47 17.51
C THR A 199 2.61 -25.51 16.61
N LEU A 200 3.01 -26.62 17.19
CA LEU A 200 3.22 -27.84 16.42
C LEU A 200 1.87 -28.50 16.15
N ARG A 201 1.69 -29.05 14.97
CA ARG A 201 0.43 -29.67 14.54
C ARG A 201 0.70 -31.01 13.92
N ILE A 202 -0.09 -32.01 14.28
CA ILE A 202 -0.12 -33.34 13.66
C ILE A 202 -1.54 -33.64 13.20
N GLY A 203 -1.75 -33.75 11.88
CA GLY A 203 -3.10 -33.90 11.32
C GLY A 203 -4.03 -32.74 11.71
N SER A 204 -5.04 -33.00 12.55
CA SER A 204 -5.94 -31.97 13.11
C SER A 204 -5.53 -31.47 14.51
N ASP A 205 -4.57 -32.13 15.15
CA ASP A 205 -4.27 -31.90 16.56
C ASP A 205 -3.12 -30.92 16.73
N ASN A 206 -3.35 -29.88 17.52
CA ASN A 206 -2.32 -28.91 17.88
C ASN A 206 -1.72 -29.27 19.24
N PHE A 207 -0.41 -29.27 19.31
CA PHE A 207 0.36 -29.45 20.54
C PHE A 207 1.49 -28.41 20.59
N CYS A 208 2.11 -28.21 21.75
CA CYS A 208 3.24 -27.30 21.87
C CYS A 208 2.97 -25.86 21.41
N ARG A 209 2.28 -25.07 22.23
CA ARG A 209 2.03 -23.65 21.92
C ARG A 209 3.22 -22.80 22.37
N VAL A 210 3.71 -21.96 21.48
CA VAL A 210 4.77 -20.98 21.74
C VAL A 210 4.34 -19.63 21.22
N ALA A 211 4.82 -18.53 21.80
CA ALA A 211 4.50 -17.20 21.32
C ALA A 211 5.74 -16.31 21.25
N LEU A 212 5.59 -15.21 20.52
CA LEU A 212 6.52 -14.09 20.53
C LEU A 212 5.74 -12.79 20.71
N TYR A 213 6.23 -11.96 21.63
CA TYR A 213 5.74 -10.62 21.90
C TYR A 213 6.78 -9.59 21.43
N ILE A 214 6.36 -8.59 20.66
CA ILE A 214 7.20 -7.47 20.20
C ILE A 214 6.51 -6.13 20.40
N ILE A 215 7.27 -5.05 20.37
CA ILE A 215 6.77 -3.68 20.41
C ILE A 215 7.23 -2.96 19.14
N VAL A 216 6.30 -2.32 18.43
CA VAL A 216 6.65 -1.42 17.32
C VAL A 216 6.57 0.03 17.78
N GLN A 217 7.63 0.80 17.54
CA GLN A 217 7.67 2.25 17.77
C GLN A 217 8.67 2.94 16.83
#